data_AF-A0A6L7XTQ8-F1
#
_entry.id   AF-A0A6L7XTQ8-F1
#
_cell.length_a   1.000
_cell.length_b   1.000
_cell.length_c   1.000
_cell.angle_alpha   90.00
_cell.angle_beta   90.00
_cell.angle_gamma   90.00
#
_symmetry.space_group_name_H-M   'P 1'
#
loop_
_entity.id
_entity.type
_entity.pdbx_description
1 polymer ?
#
loop_
_entity_poly.entity_id
_entity_poly.type
_entity_poly.pdbx_seq_one_letter_code
_entity_poly.pdbx_strand_id
1 'polypeptide(L)'
;MKSLLPAAFAAVGMVAGTAAGDGEDNHGDDHGDTYLSSTRLTYGVTMDAELDAGDIDVFRFDLQGRADIEVRGSGRLDTVAELLDSEGDVIGEDDDSGPSFNFGFRETLDGGVYYVRVSSDVGDTGTHKITAYIVREDDHGDTSGNSSVLPLGVRATARIAPATDRDVFRVEVEHEGQLRVWTEGPTNTMGELRDSTDEVIESADGGGDRGNFSIVHSVEPGVFYMHVTADAVGTYFPVAEMGEFEDVDDDHHAEDDHHEAEEPTESAVTTFFRESVSTPIVQGRCINCHVQGGVAPNGGAHLVFVPATDADHIDKNVSAFRDFIDHHEDAAYVLTKATGGASHGGGAQLTTGSTDYQNLASFLALLEDEG
;
A
#
# COMPACT_ATOMS: atom_id res chain seq x y z
N MET A 1 -8.62 14.65 35.65
CA MET A 1 -8.23 13.70 36.72
C MET A 1 -9.41 12.77 36.95
N LYS A 2 -9.71 11.91 35.97
CA LYS A 2 -10.53 10.72 36.21
C LYS A 2 -9.59 9.60 36.66
N SER A 3 -10.15 8.72 37.47
CA SER A 3 -9.47 7.77 38.33
C SER A 3 -8.86 6.62 37.53
N LEU A 4 -7.61 6.26 37.80
CA LEU A 4 -6.90 5.04 37.41
C LEU A 4 -7.53 3.77 38.05
N LEU A 5 -8.85 3.59 37.92
CA LEU A 5 -9.49 2.34 38.33
C LEU A 5 -9.45 1.42 37.11
N PRO A 6 -8.75 0.27 37.16
CA PRO A 6 -8.80 -0.68 36.07
C PRO A 6 -10.25 -1.11 35.89
N ALA A 7 -10.79 -0.96 34.68
CA ALA A 7 -12.05 -1.58 34.32
C ALA A 7 -11.82 -3.09 34.46
N ALA A 8 -12.42 -3.68 35.50
CA ALA A 8 -12.23 -5.10 35.76
C ALA A 8 -12.93 -5.87 34.66
N PHE A 9 -12.19 -6.35 33.67
CA PHE A 9 -12.68 -7.38 32.78
C PHE A 9 -13.10 -8.59 33.63
N ALA A 10 -14.39 -8.91 33.61
CA ALA A 10 -14.84 -10.17 34.16
C ALA A 10 -14.19 -11.29 33.33
N ALA A 11 -13.36 -12.11 33.96
CA ALA A 11 -12.67 -13.21 33.30
C ALA A 11 -13.69 -14.19 32.70
N VAL A 12 -13.99 -14.03 31.41
CA VAL A 12 -14.65 -15.06 30.60
C VAL A 12 -13.55 -16.03 30.17
N GLY A 13 -13.37 -17.09 30.95
CA GLY A 13 -12.37 -18.12 30.67
C GLY A 13 -12.64 -18.83 29.34
N MET A 14 -11.58 -19.07 28.58
CA MET A 14 -11.61 -19.88 27.36
C MET A 14 -12.18 -21.27 27.63
N VAL A 15 -13.22 -21.66 26.88
CA VAL A 15 -13.62 -23.07 26.75
C VAL A 15 -13.30 -23.54 25.34
N ALA A 16 -12.20 -24.27 25.21
CA ALA A 16 -11.93 -25.11 24.05
C ALA A 16 -12.85 -26.33 24.07
N GLY A 17 -13.97 -26.24 23.36
CA GLY A 17 -14.72 -27.36 22.78
C GLY A 17 -15.64 -28.16 23.72
N THR A 18 -16.94 -27.91 23.62
CA THR A 18 -17.97 -28.94 23.35
C THR A 18 -19.20 -28.26 22.75
N ALA A 19 -19.74 -28.81 21.66
CA ALA A 19 -21.01 -28.38 21.10
C ALA A 19 -22.14 -28.60 22.14
N ALA A 20 -22.70 -27.51 22.66
CA ALA A 20 -24.11 -27.31 23.04
C ALA A 20 -24.21 -26.11 24.00
N GLY A 21 -24.83 -25.03 23.52
CA GLY A 21 -25.17 -23.87 24.32
C GLY A 21 -25.15 -22.63 23.45
N ASP A 22 -26.26 -22.37 22.77
CA ASP A 22 -26.57 -21.05 22.20
C ASP A 22 -26.35 -20.00 23.31
N GLY A 23 -25.22 -19.30 23.25
CA GLY A 23 -25.03 -18.05 23.96
C GLY A 23 -25.74 -17.01 23.13
N GLU A 24 -26.92 -16.63 23.59
CA GLU A 24 -27.87 -15.75 22.92
C GLU A 24 -27.15 -14.51 22.36
N ASP A 25 -27.12 -14.45 21.03
CA ASP A 25 -26.96 -13.25 20.23
C ASP A 25 -28.01 -12.23 20.70
N ASN A 26 -27.60 -11.35 21.62
CA ASN A 26 -28.49 -10.37 22.20
C ASN A 26 -28.77 -9.27 21.17
N HIS A 27 -29.80 -9.48 20.36
CA HIS A 27 -30.62 -8.41 19.79
C HIS A 27 -29.92 -7.30 18.98
N GLY A 28 -28.94 -7.61 18.13
CA GLY A 28 -28.43 -6.64 17.15
C GLY A 28 -26.94 -6.33 17.21
N ASP A 29 -26.19 -7.07 18.02
CA ASP A 29 -24.73 -7.11 18.01
C ASP A 29 -24.16 -7.27 16.59
N ASP A 30 -23.29 -6.34 16.19
CA ASP A 30 -22.65 -6.28 14.88
C ASP A 30 -21.30 -7.00 14.83
N HIS A 31 -20.70 -7.32 15.98
CA HIS A 31 -19.38 -7.95 16.11
C HIS A 31 -19.27 -8.90 17.30
N GLY A 32 -19.23 -10.20 17.02
CA GLY A 32 -19.35 -11.19 18.10
C GLY A 32 -18.28 -11.13 19.21
N ASP A 33 -18.75 -11.47 20.41
CA ASP A 33 -18.06 -11.30 21.70
C ASP A 33 -17.02 -12.36 22.04
N THR A 34 -16.69 -13.24 21.10
CA THR A 34 -15.82 -14.40 21.36
C THR A 34 -14.77 -14.57 20.29
N TYR A 35 -13.67 -15.25 20.63
CA TYR A 35 -12.61 -15.60 19.67
C TYR A 35 -13.11 -16.41 18.47
N LEU A 36 -14.22 -17.16 18.62
CA LEU A 36 -14.81 -17.98 17.55
C LEU A 36 -15.72 -17.17 16.64
N SER A 37 -16.34 -16.12 17.16
CA SER A 37 -17.19 -15.18 16.43
C SER A 37 -16.46 -13.89 16.03
N SER A 38 -15.15 -13.79 16.32
CA SER A 38 -14.38 -12.56 16.14
C SER A 38 -14.40 -12.05 14.70
N THR A 39 -14.47 -10.72 14.56
CA THR A 39 -14.43 -10.07 13.26
C THR A 39 -12.98 -9.85 12.79
N ARG A 40 -12.66 -10.23 11.55
CA ARG A 40 -11.30 -10.09 11.01
C ARG A 40 -11.02 -8.65 10.57
N LEU A 41 -9.96 -8.05 11.10
CA LEU A 41 -9.43 -6.77 10.65
C LEU A 41 -8.58 -6.94 9.39
N THR A 42 -8.68 -5.94 8.52
CA THR A 42 -7.76 -5.75 7.38
C THR A 42 -6.88 -4.55 7.68
N TYR A 43 -5.57 -4.70 7.52
CA TYR A 43 -4.63 -3.62 7.82
C TYR A 43 -4.90 -2.37 6.97
N GLY A 44 -4.87 -1.20 7.61
CA GLY A 44 -5.14 0.10 6.99
C GLY A 44 -6.62 0.40 6.76
N VAL A 45 -7.52 -0.55 7.02
CA VAL A 45 -8.97 -0.37 6.85
C VAL A 45 -9.60 -0.06 8.20
N THR A 46 -10.29 1.07 8.27
CA THR A 46 -11.11 1.41 9.43
C THR A 46 -12.43 0.65 9.39
N MET A 47 -12.74 -0.02 10.49
CA MET A 47 -14.00 -0.71 10.71
C MET A 47 -14.86 0.11 11.68
N ASP A 48 -16.13 0.26 11.34
CA ASP A 48 -17.19 0.78 12.20
C ASP A 48 -17.78 -0.36 13.02
N ALA A 49 -18.15 -0.07 14.27
CA ALA A 49 -18.71 -1.01 15.25
C ALA A 49 -19.67 -0.28 16.21
N GLU A 50 -20.60 -0.99 16.85
CA GLU A 50 -21.55 -0.45 17.83
C GLU A 50 -21.55 -1.27 19.11
N LEU A 51 -21.22 -0.62 20.24
CA LEU A 51 -21.28 -1.28 21.55
C LEU A 51 -22.58 -0.93 22.28
N ASP A 52 -23.30 -1.96 22.70
CA ASP A 52 -24.39 -1.86 23.67
C ASP A 52 -23.90 -1.99 25.13
N ALA A 53 -24.81 -1.78 26.09
CA ALA A 53 -24.43 -1.73 27.50
C ALA A 53 -23.99 -3.12 28.01
N GLY A 54 -22.70 -3.26 28.28
CA GLY A 54 -22.09 -4.53 28.72
C GLY A 54 -21.67 -5.44 27.56
N ASP A 55 -21.74 -4.92 26.34
CA ASP A 55 -21.30 -5.55 25.12
C ASP A 55 -19.77 -5.59 25.01
N ILE A 56 -19.27 -6.55 24.25
CA ILE A 56 -17.86 -6.76 24.00
C ILE A 56 -17.69 -7.14 22.54
N ASP A 57 -16.89 -6.37 21.81
CA ASP A 57 -16.53 -6.73 20.44
C ASP A 57 -15.16 -7.40 20.42
N VAL A 58 -15.06 -8.56 19.76
CA VAL A 58 -13.76 -9.23 19.57
C VAL A 58 -13.34 -9.14 18.11
N PHE A 59 -12.18 -8.51 17.89
CA PHE A 59 -11.54 -8.41 16.58
C PHE A 59 -10.31 -9.31 16.49
N ARG A 60 -9.93 -9.72 15.27
CA ARG A 60 -8.80 -10.61 14.99
C ARG A 60 -7.93 -10.08 13.87
N PHE A 61 -6.61 -10.16 14.01
CA PHE A 61 -5.66 -9.91 12.93
C PHE A 61 -4.59 -11.00 12.83
N ASP A 62 -3.95 -11.09 11.66
CA ASP A 62 -2.98 -12.14 11.31
C ASP A 62 -1.64 -11.53 10.90
N LEU A 63 -0.56 -11.94 11.56
CA LEU A 63 0.81 -11.59 11.18
C LEU A 63 1.50 -12.78 10.51
N GLN A 64 2.02 -12.56 9.30
CA GLN A 64 2.76 -13.60 8.56
C GLN A 64 4.21 -13.76 9.05
N GLY A 65 4.73 -12.76 9.77
CA GLY A 65 6.07 -12.70 10.32
C GLY A 65 6.15 -11.62 11.39
N ARG A 66 7.32 -11.49 12.03
CA ARG A 66 7.54 -10.45 13.02
C ARG A 66 7.32 -9.07 12.40
N ALA A 67 6.55 -8.21 13.06
CA ALA A 67 6.24 -6.87 12.60
C ALA A 67 5.94 -5.94 13.78
N ASP A 68 6.16 -4.65 13.60
CA ASP A 68 5.58 -3.65 14.48
C ASP A 68 4.13 -3.39 14.04
N ILE A 69 3.26 -3.23 15.02
CA ILE A 69 1.84 -2.99 14.79
C ILE A 69 1.41 -1.75 15.53
N GLU A 70 0.45 -1.03 14.95
CA GLU A 70 -0.35 -0.05 15.67
C GLU A 70 -1.82 -0.48 15.57
N VAL A 71 -2.51 -0.64 16.70
CA VAL A 71 -3.95 -0.89 16.71
C VAL A 71 -4.61 0.14 17.60
N ARG A 72 -5.59 0.87 17.06
CA ARG A 72 -6.20 2.00 17.77
C ARG A 72 -7.71 2.04 17.60
N GLY A 73 -8.37 2.46 18.68
CA GLY A 73 -9.75 2.91 18.68
C GLY A 73 -9.85 4.36 18.19
N SER A 74 -10.99 4.72 17.64
CA SER A 74 -11.35 6.11 17.35
C SER A 74 -12.86 6.29 17.38
N GLY A 75 -13.30 7.54 17.40
CA GLY A 75 -14.73 7.88 17.47
C GLY A 75 -15.03 8.76 18.66
N ARG A 76 -16.30 8.76 19.07
CA ARG A 76 -16.80 9.58 20.17
C ARG A 76 -17.08 8.77 21.44
N LEU A 77 -17.29 7.46 21.29
CA LEU A 77 -17.33 6.54 22.41
C LEU A 77 -15.91 6.39 22.95
N ASP A 78 -15.79 6.40 24.26
CA ASP A 78 -14.55 6.16 25.01
C ASP A 78 -14.46 4.64 25.22
N THR A 79 -13.44 4.00 24.61
CA THR A 79 -13.31 2.54 24.57
C THR A 79 -12.02 2.10 25.20
N VAL A 80 -12.12 1.04 26.01
CA VAL A 80 -10.97 0.30 26.55
C VAL A 80 -10.79 -0.99 25.75
N ALA A 81 -9.54 -1.39 25.56
CA ALA A 81 -9.23 -2.63 24.88
C ALA A 81 -8.16 -3.46 25.59
N GLU A 82 -8.20 -4.76 25.33
CA GLU A 82 -7.10 -5.69 25.57
C GLU A 82 -6.60 -6.25 24.24
N LEU A 83 -5.29 -6.35 24.10
CA LEU A 83 -4.59 -7.10 23.06
C LEU A 83 -4.26 -8.49 23.61
N LEU A 84 -4.69 -9.54 22.90
CA LEU A 84 -4.50 -10.93 23.30
C LEU A 84 -3.75 -11.72 22.23
N ASP A 85 -2.97 -12.71 22.65
CA ASP A 85 -2.33 -13.66 21.75
C ASP A 85 -3.28 -14.79 21.31
N SER A 86 -2.75 -15.78 20.57
CA SER A 86 -3.53 -16.91 20.07
C SER A 86 -4.03 -17.87 21.16
N GLU A 87 -3.43 -17.83 22.35
CA GLU A 87 -3.80 -18.63 23.52
C GLU A 87 -4.79 -17.89 24.42
N GLY A 88 -5.14 -16.64 24.08
CA GLY A 88 -6.06 -15.80 24.86
C GLY A 88 -5.40 -15.10 26.02
N ASP A 89 -4.07 -15.13 26.11
CA ASP A 89 -3.35 -14.43 27.15
C ASP A 89 -3.30 -12.94 26.79
N VAL A 90 -3.61 -12.10 27.78
CA VAL A 90 -3.56 -10.64 27.63
C VAL A 90 -2.09 -10.22 27.58
N ILE A 91 -1.70 -9.64 26.45
CA ILE A 91 -0.34 -9.14 26.20
C ILE A 91 -0.27 -7.60 26.21
N GLY A 92 -1.43 -6.93 26.20
CA GLY A 92 -1.54 -5.48 26.40
C GLY A 92 -2.95 -5.07 26.80
N GLU A 93 -3.09 -3.95 27.51
CA GLU A 93 -4.36 -3.30 27.86
C GLU A 93 -4.16 -1.79 27.77
N ASP A 94 -5.11 -1.08 27.18
CA ASP A 94 -5.06 0.38 27.06
C ASP A 94 -6.47 0.96 26.96
N ASP A 95 -6.67 2.15 27.53
CA ASP A 95 -7.93 2.87 27.54
C ASP A 95 -7.83 4.28 26.93
N ASP A 96 -6.70 4.99 27.05
CA ASP A 96 -6.64 6.42 26.71
C ASP A 96 -5.45 6.87 25.84
N SER A 97 -4.59 5.97 25.36
CA SER A 97 -3.36 6.35 24.61
C SER A 97 -3.61 6.74 23.14
N GLY A 98 -4.80 6.49 22.62
CA GLY A 98 -5.25 6.78 21.26
C GLY A 98 -6.02 8.11 21.11
N PRO A 99 -6.48 8.44 19.88
CA PRO A 99 -7.18 9.69 19.60
C PRO A 99 -8.47 9.83 20.41
N SER A 100 -8.74 11.04 20.91
CA SER A 100 -9.96 11.34 21.69
C SER A 100 -10.14 10.47 22.94
N PHE A 101 -9.02 10.05 23.58
CA PHE A 101 -9.01 9.18 24.75
C PHE A 101 -9.54 7.76 24.47
N ASN A 102 -9.36 7.24 23.26
CA ASN A 102 -9.59 5.81 22.99
C ASN A 102 -8.30 5.02 23.24
N PHE A 103 -8.36 3.70 23.20
CA PHE A 103 -7.17 2.84 23.24
C PHE A 103 -6.23 3.00 22.01
N GLY A 104 -4.95 2.71 22.20
CA GLY A 104 -3.91 2.68 21.18
C GLY A 104 -2.71 1.82 21.58
N PHE A 105 -2.56 0.67 20.93
CA PHE A 105 -1.41 -0.23 21.08
C PHE A 105 -0.33 0.07 20.05
N ARG A 106 0.93 0.00 20.46
CA ARG A 106 2.10 -0.09 19.59
C ARG A 106 3.04 -1.16 20.10
N GLU A 107 3.12 -2.28 19.38
CA GLU A 107 3.85 -3.47 19.82
C GLU A 107 4.68 -4.08 18.70
N THR A 108 5.80 -4.72 19.06
CA THR A 108 6.54 -5.62 18.15
C THR A 108 6.10 -7.05 18.41
N LEU A 109 5.36 -7.64 17.48
CA LEU A 109 4.79 -8.98 17.63
C LEU A 109 5.44 -9.96 16.66
N ASP A 110 5.58 -11.23 17.07
CA ASP A 110 5.99 -12.31 16.17
C ASP A 110 4.84 -12.70 15.21
N GLY A 111 5.17 -13.43 14.14
CA GLY A 111 4.15 -13.99 13.24
C GLY A 111 3.17 -14.90 14.01
N GLY A 112 1.88 -14.70 13.82
CA GLY A 112 0.85 -15.34 14.63
C GLY A 112 -0.54 -14.74 14.45
N VAL A 113 -1.48 -15.23 15.26
CA VAL A 113 -2.86 -14.75 15.31
C VAL A 113 -3.04 -13.99 16.62
N TYR A 114 -3.64 -12.81 16.54
CA TYR A 114 -3.88 -11.95 17.69
C TYR A 114 -5.31 -11.45 17.69
N TYR A 115 -5.80 -11.09 18.87
CA TYR A 115 -7.15 -10.61 19.11
C TYR A 115 -7.15 -9.28 19.82
N VAL A 116 -8.15 -8.45 19.56
CA VAL A 116 -8.41 -7.21 20.30
C VAL A 116 -9.82 -7.30 20.86
N ARG A 117 -9.93 -7.30 22.18
CA ARG A 117 -11.22 -7.29 22.88
C ARG A 117 -11.52 -5.85 23.27
N VAL A 118 -12.60 -5.28 22.72
CA VAL A 118 -12.99 -3.89 22.94
C VAL A 118 -14.27 -3.85 23.77
N SER A 119 -14.34 -2.91 24.71
CA SER A 119 -15.55 -2.62 25.48
C SER A 119 -15.60 -1.13 25.84
N SER A 120 -16.78 -0.63 26.21
CA SER A 120 -16.93 0.72 26.75
C SER A 120 -16.85 0.73 28.28
N ASP A 121 -16.78 1.92 28.88
CA ASP A 121 -17.06 2.07 30.31
C ASP A 121 -18.50 1.60 30.64
N VAL A 122 -18.72 1.21 31.90
CA VAL A 122 -19.94 0.52 32.33
C VAL A 122 -21.18 1.40 32.10
N GLY A 123 -22.00 0.99 31.12
CA GLY A 123 -23.29 1.62 30.79
C GLY A 123 -23.23 2.66 29.68
N ASP A 124 -22.04 2.93 29.12
CA ASP A 124 -21.92 3.69 27.88
C ASP A 124 -22.31 2.81 26.68
N THR A 125 -22.83 3.44 25.63
CA THR A 125 -23.28 2.77 24.39
C THR A 125 -23.02 3.65 23.19
N GLY A 126 -22.90 3.05 22.02
CA GLY A 126 -22.88 3.73 20.73
C GLY A 126 -21.73 3.29 19.84
N THR A 127 -21.52 4.05 18.76
CA THR A 127 -20.59 3.67 17.71
C THR A 127 -19.14 3.98 18.06
N HIS A 128 -18.24 3.04 17.80
CA HIS A 128 -16.81 3.26 17.76
C HIS A 128 -16.22 2.80 16.42
N LYS A 129 -14.92 3.08 16.24
CA LYS A 129 -14.15 2.63 15.09
C LYS A 129 -12.86 1.99 15.56
N ILE A 130 -12.39 0.96 14.85
CA ILE A 130 -11.10 0.33 15.10
C ILE A 130 -10.28 0.30 13.81
N THR A 131 -8.97 0.46 13.91
CA THR A 131 -8.05 0.25 12.77
C THR A 131 -6.76 -0.38 13.26
N ALA A 132 -6.29 -1.39 12.53
CA ALA A 132 -4.97 -1.98 12.70
C ALA A 132 -4.06 -1.56 11.54
N TYR A 133 -2.79 -1.27 11.84
CA TYR A 133 -1.73 -0.99 10.88
C TYR A 133 -0.56 -1.92 11.16
N ILE A 134 0.10 -2.40 10.10
CA ILE A 134 1.49 -2.82 10.22
C ILE A 134 2.31 -1.54 10.12
N VAL A 135 3.04 -1.24 11.18
CA VAL A 135 4.05 -0.18 11.18
C VAL A 135 5.35 -0.89 10.81
N ARG A 136 6.00 -0.47 9.74
CA ARG A 136 7.39 -0.89 9.50
C ARG A 136 8.26 0.29 9.87
N GLU A 137 9.22 0.07 10.77
CA GLU A 137 10.26 1.06 11.02
C GLU A 137 11.11 1.22 9.75
N ASP A 138 11.58 0.12 9.15
CA ASP A 138 12.27 0.07 7.86
C ASP A 138 11.26 -0.28 6.74
N ASP A 139 10.90 0.71 5.92
CA ASP A 139 10.04 0.52 4.74
C ASP A 139 10.82 0.16 3.46
N HIS A 140 12.15 0.29 3.46
CA HIS A 140 13.04 -0.06 2.35
C HIS A 140 14.40 -0.59 2.82
N GLY A 141 14.76 -1.83 2.44
CA GLY A 141 15.94 -2.47 3.03
C GLY A 141 17.28 -1.71 2.89
N ASP A 142 18.10 -1.83 3.94
CA ASP A 142 19.32 -1.02 4.18
C ASP A 142 20.56 -1.38 3.35
N THR A 143 20.45 -2.36 2.43
CA THR A 143 21.59 -2.86 1.66
C THR A 143 21.21 -3.10 0.21
N SER A 144 22.18 -3.02 -0.69
CA SER A 144 22.02 -3.34 -2.12
C SER A 144 21.52 -4.76 -2.40
N GLY A 145 21.69 -5.69 -1.45
CA GLY A 145 21.16 -7.07 -1.53
C GLY A 145 19.71 -7.23 -1.07
N ASN A 146 19.13 -6.23 -0.42
CA ASN A 146 17.75 -6.19 0.07
C ASN A 146 17.02 -4.90 -0.35
N SER A 147 17.52 -4.23 -1.39
CA SER A 147 17.04 -2.93 -1.87
C SER A 147 15.63 -3.00 -2.44
N SER A 148 14.87 -1.92 -2.29
CA SER A 148 13.60 -1.73 -3.01
C SER A 148 13.85 -1.32 -4.45
N VAL A 149 13.05 -1.79 -5.41
CA VAL A 149 13.17 -1.30 -6.80
C VAL A 149 12.57 0.11 -6.90
N LEU A 150 13.31 1.05 -7.47
CA LEU A 150 12.84 2.37 -7.85
C LEU A 150 12.87 2.49 -9.38
N PRO A 151 11.72 2.32 -10.04
CA PRO A 151 11.64 2.49 -11.49
C PRO A 151 11.94 3.94 -11.89
N LEU A 152 12.50 4.12 -13.08
CA LEU A 152 12.74 5.45 -13.64
C LEU A 152 11.41 6.20 -13.86
N GLY A 153 11.39 7.51 -13.59
CA GLY A 153 10.20 8.37 -13.69
C GLY A 153 9.16 8.17 -12.59
N VAL A 154 9.39 7.23 -11.65
CA VAL A 154 8.47 6.97 -10.55
C VAL A 154 8.89 7.76 -9.32
N ARG A 155 7.93 8.50 -8.77
CA ARG A 155 8.04 9.09 -7.43
C ARG A 155 7.49 8.11 -6.39
N ALA A 156 8.38 7.44 -5.66
CA ALA A 156 7.98 6.54 -4.59
C ALA A 156 7.71 7.31 -3.28
N THR A 157 7.05 6.65 -2.33
CA THR A 157 6.87 7.16 -0.96
C THR A 157 7.70 6.31 -0.03
N ALA A 158 8.47 6.96 0.85
CA ALA A 158 9.41 6.33 1.77
C ALA A 158 9.46 7.07 3.11
N ARG A 159 10.00 6.44 4.14
CA ARG A 159 10.12 7.03 5.47
C ARG A 159 11.34 6.49 6.21
N ILE A 160 12.34 7.36 6.39
CA ILE A 160 13.46 7.10 7.29
C ILE A 160 12.95 6.99 8.72
N ALA A 161 13.06 5.81 9.32
CA ALA A 161 12.85 5.59 10.74
C ALA A 161 13.51 4.32 11.29
N PRO A 162 14.29 4.39 12.38
CA PRO A 162 14.66 5.58 13.16
C PRO A 162 15.57 6.56 12.37
N ALA A 163 15.99 7.70 12.93
CA ALA A 163 16.89 8.63 12.23
C ALA A 163 18.28 8.06 11.89
N THR A 164 18.56 6.80 12.24
CA THR A 164 19.77 6.07 11.85
C THR A 164 19.52 5.09 10.71
N ASP A 165 18.27 4.98 10.28
CA ASP A 165 17.81 4.14 9.19
C ASP A 165 18.40 4.61 7.86
N ARG A 166 18.49 3.66 6.93
CA ARG A 166 19.01 3.86 5.59
C ARG A 166 18.13 3.09 4.66
N ASP A 167 17.59 3.80 3.68
CA ASP A 167 16.83 3.17 2.62
C ASP A 167 17.73 2.96 1.40
N VAL A 168 17.68 1.77 0.79
CA VAL A 168 18.40 1.49 -0.46
C VAL A 168 17.42 1.20 -1.59
N PHE A 169 17.53 1.98 -2.65
CA PHE A 169 16.75 1.83 -3.87
C PHE A 169 17.63 1.33 -5.01
N ARG A 170 17.15 0.34 -5.74
CA ARG A 170 17.79 -0.19 -6.95
C ARG A 170 17.15 0.42 -8.19
N VAL A 171 17.98 1.04 -9.01
CA VAL A 171 17.62 1.66 -10.29
C VAL A 171 18.23 0.84 -11.42
N GLU A 172 17.41 0.42 -12.38
CA GLU A 172 17.87 -0.23 -13.60
C GLU A 172 17.97 0.79 -14.73
N VAL A 173 19.13 0.86 -15.37
CA VAL A 173 19.41 1.74 -16.51
C VAL A 173 19.62 0.86 -17.73
N GLU A 174 18.77 1.01 -18.75
CA GLU A 174 18.81 0.16 -19.95
C GLU A 174 19.71 0.73 -21.06
N HIS A 175 19.93 2.04 -21.07
CA HIS A 175 20.66 2.79 -22.09
C HIS A 175 21.60 3.80 -21.45
N GLU A 176 22.71 4.13 -22.13
CA GLU A 176 23.62 5.17 -21.65
C GLU A 176 22.92 6.54 -21.63
N GLY A 177 23.25 7.39 -20.66
CA GLY A 177 22.61 8.70 -20.50
C GLY A 177 22.99 9.40 -19.20
N GLN A 178 22.31 10.52 -18.89
CA GLN A 178 22.44 11.17 -17.59
C GLN A 178 21.38 10.64 -16.63
N LEU A 179 21.80 9.85 -15.64
CA LEU A 179 20.92 9.45 -14.54
C LEU A 179 20.87 10.56 -13.49
N ARG A 180 19.68 11.06 -13.20
CA ARG A 180 19.41 11.92 -12.05
C ARG A 180 18.70 11.12 -10.97
N VAL A 181 19.22 11.13 -9.75
CA VAL A 181 18.56 10.60 -8.55
C VAL A 181 18.41 11.70 -7.52
N TRP A 182 17.21 11.85 -6.95
CA TRP A 182 16.94 12.88 -5.95
C TRP A 182 15.79 12.47 -5.04
N THR A 183 15.62 13.24 -3.99
CA THR A 183 14.51 13.10 -3.06
C THR A 183 13.73 14.39 -2.94
N GLU A 184 12.45 14.26 -2.64
CA GLU A 184 11.54 15.35 -2.40
C GLU A 184 10.86 15.17 -1.04
N GLY A 185 10.13 16.21 -0.59
CA GLY A 185 9.30 16.14 0.59
C GLY A 185 9.83 16.92 1.78
N PRO A 186 9.22 16.73 2.97
CA PRO A 186 9.48 17.56 4.14
C PRO A 186 10.75 17.18 4.91
N THR A 187 11.22 15.94 4.78
CA THR A 187 12.41 15.45 5.49
C THR A 187 13.63 15.79 4.66
N ASN A 188 14.64 16.41 5.28
CA ASN A 188 15.90 16.68 4.61
C ASN A 188 16.75 15.41 4.59
N THR A 189 17.15 14.97 3.40
CA THR A 189 17.85 13.69 3.19
C THR A 189 19.20 13.89 2.51
N MET A 190 20.10 12.92 2.75
CA MET A 190 21.42 12.81 2.12
C MET A 190 21.45 11.55 1.26
N GLY A 191 22.15 11.62 0.14
CA GLY A 191 22.17 10.58 -0.88
C GLY A 191 23.57 10.12 -1.26
N GLU A 192 23.70 8.83 -1.56
CA GLU A 192 24.85 8.27 -2.28
C GLU A 192 24.33 7.51 -3.51
N LEU A 193 24.90 7.77 -4.68
CA LEU A 193 24.75 6.93 -5.86
C LEU A 193 25.91 5.92 -5.88
N ARG A 194 25.59 4.63 -6.00
CA ARG A 194 26.55 3.53 -6.02
C ARG A 194 26.37 2.66 -7.26
N ASP A 195 27.46 2.01 -7.67
CA ASP A 195 27.45 1.07 -8.77
C ASP A 195 26.98 -0.34 -8.37
N SER A 196 26.92 -1.26 -9.35
CA SER A 196 26.52 -2.66 -9.14
C SER A 196 27.41 -3.46 -8.19
N THR A 197 28.61 -2.95 -7.85
CA THR A 197 29.55 -3.56 -6.89
C THR A 197 29.46 -2.94 -5.50
N ASP A 198 28.50 -2.03 -5.28
CA ASP A 198 28.29 -1.25 -4.06
C ASP A 198 29.39 -0.19 -3.80
N GLU A 199 30.17 0.16 -4.83
CA GLU A 199 31.16 1.23 -4.77
C GLU A 199 30.47 2.60 -4.95
N VAL A 200 30.85 3.58 -4.12
CA VAL A 200 30.29 4.94 -4.21
C VAL A 200 30.80 5.64 -5.46
N ILE A 201 29.87 6.02 -6.32
CA ILE A 201 30.12 6.88 -7.48
C ILE A 201 30.14 8.34 -7.02
N GLU A 202 29.07 8.76 -6.33
CA GLU A 202 28.86 10.16 -5.94
C GLU A 202 27.98 10.26 -4.69
N SER A 203 28.11 11.35 -3.94
CA SER A 203 27.29 11.63 -2.75
C SER A 203 26.89 13.09 -2.71
N ALA A 204 25.66 13.38 -2.25
CA ALA A 204 25.16 14.73 -2.09
C ALA A 204 24.30 14.86 -0.82
N ASP A 205 24.37 16.03 -0.16
CA ASP A 205 23.56 16.41 1.00
C ASP A 205 22.67 17.63 0.71
N GLY A 206 22.47 17.93 -0.59
CA GLY A 206 21.69 19.05 -1.10
C GLY A 206 21.60 19.05 -2.63
N GLY A 207 20.95 20.07 -3.18
CA GLY A 207 20.77 20.23 -4.64
C GLY A 207 19.36 19.93 -5.17
N GLY A 208 18.46 19.45 -4.31
CA GLY A 208 17.04 19.21 -4.58
C GLY A 208 16.10 20.15 -3.79
N ASP A 209 14.78 19.86 -3.86
CA ASP A 209 13.76 20.68 -3.19
C ASP A 209 13.91 20.66 -1.66
N ARG A 210 13.75 21.84 -1.03
CA ARG A 210 13.78 22.02 0.44
C ARG A 210 15.05 21.51 1.15
N GLY A 211 16.16 21.40 0.44
CA GLY A 211 17.44 20.98 1.00
C GLY A 211 17.77 19.50 0.78
N ASN A 212 16.83 18.72 0.24
CA ASN A 212 17.08 17.34 -0.17
C ASN A 212 18.23 17.21 -1.17
N PHE A 213 18.80 16.02 -1.28
CA PHE A 213 19.87 15.76 -2.23
C PHE A 213 19.36 15.66 -3.67
N SER A 214 20.24 15.97 -4.63
CA SER A 214 20.08 15.65 -6.06
C SER A 214 21.45 15.33 -6.63
N ILE A 215 21.59 14.16 -7.27
CA ILE A 215 22.80 13.71 -7.96
C ILE A 215 22.48 13.54 -9.43
N VAL A 216 23.35 14.01 -10.33
CA VAL A 216 23.25 13.79 -11.78
C VAL A 216 24.56 13.19 -12.24
N HIS A 217 24.51 12.02 -12.89
CA HIS A 217 25.71 11.29 -13.29
C HIS A 217 25.56 10.65 -14.67
N SER A 218 26.60 10.70 -15.50
CA SER A 218 26.63 9.96 -16.77
C SER A 218 26.85 8.47 -16.51
N VAL A 219 25.94 7.63 -16.97
CA VAL A 219 25.93 6.19 -16.70
C VAL A 219 25.91 5.37 -18.00
N GLU A 220 26.54 4.20 -17.97
CA GLU A 220 26.31 3.13 -18.94
C GLU A 220 25.14 2.24 -18.49
N PRO A 221 24.56 1.40 -19.37
CA PRO A 221 23.53 0.44 -18.99
C PRO A 221 23.98 -0.46 -17.83
N GLY A 222 23.15 -0.60 -16.81
CA GLY A 222 23.51 -1.34 -15.62
C GLY A 222 22.55 -1.14 -14.46
N VAL A 223 22.99 -1.64 -13.31
CA VAL A 223 22.28 -1.52 -12.03
C VAL A 223 23.00 -0.51 -11.16
N PHE A 224 22.25 0.43 -10.62
CA PHE A 224 22.72 1.45 -9.70
C PHE A 224 21.90 1.41 -8.41
N TYR A 225 22.52 1.86 -7.32
CA TYR A 225 21.87 1.93 -6.02
C TYR A 225 21.88 3.35 -5.49
N MET A 226 20.70 3.86 -5.16
CA MET A 226 20.49 5.12 -4.47
C MET A 226 20.32 4.82 -2.98
N HIS A 227 21.32 5.18 -2.18
CA HIS A 227 21.25 5.07 -0.72
C HIS A 227 20.77 6.40 -0.17
N VAL A 228 19.76 6.37 0.70
CA VAL A 228 19.18 7.54 1.33
C VAL A 228 19.33 7.44 2.84
N THR A 229 19.78 8.52 3.47
CA THR A 229 19.80 8.68 4.92
C THR A 229 19.21 10.05 5.30
N ALA A 230 18.87 10.24 6.57
CA ALA A 230 18.47 11.55 7.09
C ALA A 230 18.85 11.70 8.57
N ASP A 231 19.07 12.93 9.04
CA ASP A 231 19.34 13.22 10.46
C ASP A 231 18.05 13.26 11.33
N ALA A 232 16.88 13.10 10.72
CA ALA A 232 15.60 13.15 11.38
C ALA A 232 14.63 12.10 10.80
N VAL A 233 13.78 11.57 11.67
CA VAL A 233 12.68 10.67 11.27
C VAL A 233 11.65 11.45 10.46
N GLY A 234 11.24 10.90 9.32
CA GLY A 234 10.17 11.50 8.55
C GLY A 234 10.01 10.94 7.15
N THR A 235 8.90 11.30 6.51
CA THR A 235 8.56 10.88 5.16
C THR A 235 9.34 11.69 4.12
N TYR A 236 9.72 11.04 3.03
CA TYR A 236 10.32 11.64 1.84
C TYR A 236 9.89 10.86 0.59
N PHE A 237 10.27 11.36 -0.59
CA PHE A 237 9.86 10.79 -1.87
C PHE A 237 11.07 10.64 -2.79
N PRO A 238 11.66 9.44 -2.95
CA PRO A 238 12.77 9.23 -3.86
C PRO A 238 12.29 9.14 -5.31
N VAL A 239 13.11 9.66 -6.23
CA VAL A 239 12.86 9.68 -7.66
C VAL A 239 14.18 9.43 -8.40
N ALA A 240 14.10 8.70 -9.51
CA ALA A 240 15.20 8.50 -10.44
C ALA A 240 14.70 8.76 -11.86
N GLU A 241 15.44 9.50 -12.68
CA GLU A 241 15.09 9.78 -14.08
C GLU A 241 16.32 9.74 -14.98
N MET A 242 16.13 9.33 -16.23
CA MET A 242 17.14 9.47 -17.28
C MET A 242 16.87 10.75 -18.07
N GLY A 243 17.89 11.60 -18.18
CA GLY A 243 17.96 12.69 -19.14
C GLY A 243 18.81 12.31 -20.35
N GLU A 244 18.49 12.89 -21.50
CA GLU A 244 19.37 12.83 -22.67
C GLU A 244 20.63 13.68 -22.44
N PHE A 245 21.72 13.34 -23.14
CA PHE A 245 22.89 14.19 -23.14
C PHE A 245 22.50 15.55 -23.76
N GLU A 246 22.53 16.62 -22.97
CA GLU A 246 22.69 17.94 -23.57
C GLU A 246 24.08 17.95 -24.22
N ASP A 247 24.13 17.67 -25.52
CA ASP A 247 25.32 17.92 -26.33
C ASP A 247 25.66 19.40 -26.12
N VAL A 248 26.75 19.64 -25.39
CA VAL A 248 27.34 20.97 -25.28
C VAL A 248 28.00 21.28 -26.62
N ASP A 249 27.18 21.55 -27.63
CA ASP A 249 27.62 22.17 -28.87
C ASP A 249 27.85 23.65 -28.60
N ASP A 250 29.04 23.93 -28.09
CA ASP A 250 29.69 25.23 -28.18
C ASP A 250 29.97 25.51 -29.66
N ASP A 251 29.01 26.14 -30.37
CA ASP A 251 29.28 27.24 -31.31
C ASP A 251 28.06 27.68 -32.16
N HIS A 252 27.64 28.94 -31.94
CA HIS A 252 27.30 29.95 -32.94
C HIS A 252 26.28 29.63 -34.08
N HIS A 253 25.08 30.20 -33.94
CA HIS A 253 24.36 31.08 -34.88
C HIS A 253 22.87 30.75 -35.17
N ALA A 254 22.03 31.69 -34.73
CA ALA A 254 20.93 32.35 -35.44
C ALA A 254 19.77 31.50 -36.02
N GLU A 255 18.60 31.71 -35.40
CA GLU A 255 17.23 31.73 -35.92
C GLU A 255 16.92 30.83 -37.13
N ASP A 256 16.23 29.71 -36.88
CA ASP A 256 15.27 29.18 -37.85
C ASP A 256 14.01 28.66 -37.16
N ASP A 257 12.88 29.17 -37.65
CA ASP A 257 11.50 28.88 -37.23
C ASP A 257 11.11 27.51 -37.80
N HIS A 258 11.37 26.43 -37.04
CA HIS A 258 10.83 25.12 -37.36
C HIS A 258 9.95 24.63 -36.22
N HIS A 259 8.64 24.70 -36.47
CA HIS A 259 7.63 23.91 -35.75
C HIS A 259 7.99 22.43 -35.92
N GLU A 260 8.73 21.87 -34.97
CA GLU A 260 8.83 20.43 -34.75
C GLU A 260 7.44 19.96 -34.30
N ALA A 261 6.82 19.05 -35.04
CA ALA A 261 5.60 18.40 -34.57
C ALA A 261 6.00 17.54 -33.36
N GLU A 262 5.42 17.81 -32.20
CA GLU A 262 5.60 16.96 -31.02
C GLU A 262 5.19 15.52 -31.38
N GLU A 263 6.17 14.63 -31.45
CA GLU A 263 5.94 13.19 -31.42
C GLU A 263 5.14 12.88 -30.15
N PRO A 264 4.06 12.09 -30.22
CA PRO A 264 3.22 11.85 -29.06
C PRO A 264 4.05 11.08 -28.03
N THR A 265 4.43 11.78 -26.95
CA THR A 265 5.01 11.14 -25.78
C THR A 265 3.98 10.16 -25.24
N GLU A 266 4.37 8.89 -25.16
CA GLU A 266 3.52 7.86 -24.59
C GLU A 266 3.22 8.22 -23.12
N SER A 267 1.94 8.17 -22.72
CA SER A 267 1.56 8.56 -21.36
C SER A 267 2.09 7.56 -20.32
N ALA A 268 2.30 8.05 -19.08
CA ALA A 268 2.77 7.22 -17.97
C ALA A 268 1.81 6.04 -17.71
N VAL A 269 0.51 6.23 -17.91
CA VAL A 269 -0.50 5.16 -17.86
C VAL A 269 -0.23 4.06 -18.89
N THR A 270 0.03 4.41 -20.15
CA THR A 270 0.23 3.42 -21.21
C THR A 270 1.52 2.64 -21.01
N THR A 271 2.60 3.33 -20.61
CA THR A 271 3.87 2.70 -20.24
C THR A 271 3.70 1.75 -19.06
N PHE A 272 3.10 2.20 -17.95
CA PHE A 272 2.88 1.36 -16.78
C PHE A 272 1.97 0.15 -17.08
N PHE A 273 0.93 0.36 -17.89
CA PHE A 273 0.07 -0.73 -18.33
C PHE A 273 0.86 -1.78 -19.12
N ARG A 274 1.71 -1.38 -20.08
CA ARG A 274 2.52 -2.29 -20.86
C ARG A 274 3.43 -3.16 -19.99
N GLU A 275 4.15 -2.52 -19.08
CA GLU A 275 5.20 -3.16 -18.28
C GLU A 275 4.64 -4.03 -17.16
N SER A 276 3.60 -3.55 -16.47
CA SER A 276 3.19 -4.12 -15.18
C SER A 276 1.82 -4.79 -15.17
N VAL A 277 0.97 -4.55 -16.19
CA VAL A 277 -0.42 -5.03 -16.21
C VAL A 277 -0.74 -5.90 -17.41
N SER A 278 -0.32 -5.51 -18.62
CA SER A 278 -0.74 -6.13 -19.87
C SER A 278 -0.42 -7.63 -19.87
N THR A 279 0.85 -8.01 -19.75
CA THR A 279 1.23 -9.43 -19.79
C THR A 279 0.78 -10.23 -18.55
N PRO A 280 1.14 -9.86 -17.31
CA PRO A 280 0.88 -10.70 -16.13
C PRO A 280 -0.60 -10.80 -15.74
N ILE A 281 -1.40 -9.78 -16.06
CA ILE A 281 -2.78 -9.66 -15.58
C ILE A 281 -3.77 -9.77 -16.72
N VAL A 282 -3.71 -8.87 -17.70
CA VAL A 282 -4.72 -8.80 -18.76
C VAL A 282 -4.59 -9.98 -19.71
N GLN A 283 -3.43 -10.15 -20.33
CA GLN A 283 -3.15 -11.22 -21.29
C GLN A 283 -3.00 -12.58 -20.61
N GLY A 284 -2.48 -12.62 -19.38
CA GLY A 284 -2.29 -13.86 -18.63
C GLY A 284 -3.58 -14.43 -18.02
N ARG A 285 -4.51 -13.56 -17.60
CA ARG A 285 -5.66 -13.96 -16.76
C ARG A 285 -6.98 -13.44 -17.30
N CYS A 286 -7.15 -12.12 -17.36
CA CYS A 286 -8.46 -11.51 -17.59
C CYS A 286 -9.01 -11.81 -18.99
N ILE A 287 -8.16 -11.79 -20.01
CA ILE A 287 -8.54 -11.99 -21.40
C ILE A 287 -9.12 -13.37 -21.69
N ASN A 288 -8.81 -14.37 -20.86
CA ASN A 288 -9.34 -15.74 -21.00
C ASN A 288 -10.89 -15.76 -20.98
N CYS A 289 -11.50 -14.77 -20.33
CA CYS A 289 -12.95 -14.60 -20.28
C CYS A 289 -13.41 -13.27 -20.92
N HIS A 290 -12.63 -12.20 -20.74
CA HIS A 290 -12.92 -10.84 -21.20
C HIS A 290 -12.33 -10.58 -22.59
N VAL A 291 -12.78 -11.35 -23.58
CA VAL A 291 -12.46 -11.17 -25.00
C VAL A 291 -13.76 -11.19 -25.81
N GLN A 292 -13.78 -10.59 -27.00
CA GLN A 292 -14.98 -10.56 -27.84
C GLN A 292 -15.55 -11.97 -28.06
N GLY A 293 -16.84 -12.16 -27.72
CA GLY A 293 -17.52 -13.45 -27.77
C GLY A 293 -17.15 -14.44 -26.65
N GLY A 294 -16.32 -14.03 -25.69
CA GLY A 294 -15.92 -14.78 -24.51
C GLY A 294 -17.03 -14.88 -23.45
N VAL A 295 -16.74 -15.63 -22.38
CA VAL A 295 -17.71 -15.93 -21.32
C VAL A 295 -18.19 -14.65 -20.62
N ALA A 296 -17.30 -13.71 -20.33
CA ALA A 296 -17.66 -12.51 -19.58
C ALA A 296 -18.60 -11.58 -20.38
N PRO A 297 -18.31 -11.20 -21.65
CA PRO A 297 -19.23 -10.36 -22.43
C PRO A 297 -20.56 -11.05 -22.74
N ASN A 298 -20.56 -12.38 -22.97
CA ASN A 298 -21.82 -13.13 -23.14
C ASN A 298 -22.67 -13.17 -21.86
N GLY A 299 -22.04 -12.99 -20.69
CA GLY A 299 -22.68 -12.82 -19.39
C GLY A 299 -23.05 -11.36 -19.05
N GLY A 300 -22.78 -10.41 -19.94
CA GLY A 300 -23.10 -8.99 -19.76
C GLY A 300 -21.96 -8.12 -19.22
N ALA A 301 -20.72 -8.62 -19.12
CA ALA A 301 -19.58 -7.79 -18.74
C ALA A 301 -19.23 -6.78 -19.84
N HIS A 302 -19.01 -5.52 -19.45
CA HIS A 302 -18.71 -4.41 -20.36
C HIS A 302 -17.22 -4.27 -20.68
N LEU A 303 -16.34 -4.71 -19.78
CA LEU A 303 -14.89 -4.69 -19.98
C LEU A 303 -14.48 -5.82 -20.94
N VAL A 304 -13.97 -5.48 -22.13
CA VAL A 304 -13.57 -6.45 -23.15
C VAL A 304 -12.19 -6.10 -23.68
N PHE A 305 -11.26 -7.04 -23.59
CA PHE A 305 -9.88 -6.88 -24.01
C PHE A 305 -9.62 -7.46 -25.41
N VAL A 306 -8.56 -6.94 -26.03
CA VAL A 306 -7.98 -7.48 -27.27
C VAL A 306 -6.68 -8.24 -26.97
N PRO A 307 -6.40 -9.33 -27.70
CA PRO A 307 -5.20 -10.15 -27.48
C PRO A 307 -3.94 -9.46 -27.97
N ALA A 308 -2.79 -9.86 -27.42
CA ALA A 308 -1.47 -9.36 -27.81
C ALA A 308 -1.09 -9.59 -29.28
N THR A 309 -1.89 -10.37 -30.03
CA THR A 309 -1.77 -10.48 -31.49
C THR A 309 -2.26 -9.23 -32.24
N ASP A 310 -3.03 -8.35 -31.59
CA ASP A 310 -3.35 -7.02 -32.09
C ASP A 310 -2.17 -6.07 -31.78
N ALA A 311 -1.69 -5.37 -32.80
CA ALA A 311 -0.53 -4.48 -32.68
C ALA A 311 -0.77 -3.34 -31.68
N ASP A 312 -2.03 -2.91 -31.53
CA ASP A 312 -2.42 -1.79 -30.66
C ASP A 312 -3.07 -2.28 -29.35
N HIS A 313 -2.80 -3.53 -28.94
CA HIS A 313 -3.48 -4.13 -27.79
C HIS A 313 -3.22 -3.39 -26.47
N ILE A 314 -2.09 -2.70 -26.34
CA ILE A 314 -1.78 -1.88 -25.16
C ILE A 314 -2.80 -0.74 -25.11
N ASP A 315 -2.80 0.15 -26.10
CA ASP A 315 -3.68 1.32 -26.16
C ASP A 315 -5.16 0.91 -26.08
N LYS A 316 -5.57 -0.11 -26.84
CA LYS A 316 -6.96 -0.59 -26.83
C LYS A 316 -7.39 -1.13 -25.47
N ASN A 317 -6.51 -1.82 -24.75
CA ASN A 317 -6.85 -2.35 -23.44
C ASN A 317 -6.82 -1.26 -22.35
N VAL A 318 -5.93 -0.28 -22.45
CA VAL A 318 -5.96 0.94 -21.61
C VAL A 318 -7.27 1.68 -21.82
N SER A 319 -7.65 1.95 -23.07
CA SER A 319 -8.94 2.57 -23.40
C SER A 319 -10.13 1.75 -22.90
N ALA A 320 -10.07 0.42 -22.97
CA ALA A 320 -11.14 -0.43 -22.45
C ALA A 320 -11.32 -0.28 -20.93
N PHE A 321 -10.24 -0.15 -20.16
CA PHE A 321 -10.33 0.16 -18.74
C PHE A 321 -10.90 1.56 -18.49
N ARG A 322 -10.43 2.57 -19.24
CA ARG A 322 -10.89 3.96 -19.10
C ARG A 322 -12.37 4.09 -19.42
N ASP A 323 -12.80 3.56 -20.55
CA ASP A 323 -14.21 3.55 -20.96
C ASP A 323 -15.09 2.84 -19.92
N PHE A 324 -14.59 1.75 -19.33
CA PHE A 324 -15.28 1.04 -18.26
C PHE A 324 -15.43 1.89 -17.00
N ILE A 325 -14.36 2.56 -16.58
CA ILE A 325 -14.37 3.40 -15.38
C ILE A 325 -15.27 4.63 -15.57
N ASP A 326 -15.19 5.28 -16.73
CA ASP A 326 -15.91 6.52 -16.99
C ASP A 326 -17.43 6.32 -17.15
N HIS A 327 -17.86 5.14 -17.62
CA HIS A 327 -19.24 4.94 -18.08
C HIS A 327 -19.99 3.79 -17.40
N HIS A 328 -19.32 2.94 -16.61
CA HIS A 328 -19.94 1.74 -16.06
C HIS A 328 -19.79 1.62 -14.54
N GLU A 329 -18.58 1.59 -14.00
CA GLU A 329 -18.28 1.37 -12.57
C GLU A 329 -16.95 2.06 -12.18
N ASP A 330 -16.48 2.01 -10.94
CA ASP A 330 -15.21 2.67 -10.53
C ASP A 330 -13.98 1.71 -10.52
N ALA A 331 -12.79 2.24 -10.27
CA ALA A 331 -11.56 1.44 -10.13
C ALA A 331 -11.67 0.40 -8.98
N ALA A 332 -12.32 0.77 -7.87
CA ALA A 332 -12.51 -0.11 -6.73
C ALA A 332 -13.35 -1.35 -7.08
N TYR A 333 -14.34 -1.20 -7.96
CA TYR A 333 -15.13 -2.29 -8.50
C TYR A 333 -14.28 -3.28 -9.31
N VAL A 334 -13.37 -2.77 -10.15
CA VAL A 334 -12.45 -3.61 -10.92
C VAL A 334 -11.57 -4.47 -10.00
N LEU A 335 -11.00 -3.87 -8.94
CA LEU A 335 -10.20 -4.60 -7.94
C LEU A 335 -11.01 -5.62 -7.16
N THR A 336 -12.23 -5.25 -6.76
CA THR A 336 -13.17 -6.15 -6.07
C THR A 336 -13.50 -7.36 -6.95
N LYS A 337 -13.77 -7.14 -8.24
CA LYS A 337 -14.02 -8.21 -9.21
C LYS A 337 -12.79 -9.07 -9.45
N ALA A 338 -11.62 -8.48 -9.62
CA ALA A 338 -10.37 -9.19 -9.85
C ALA A 338 -10.01 -10.14 -8.70
N THR A 339 -10.39 -9.81 -7.47
CA THR A 339 -10.21 -10.66 -6.27
C THR A 339 -11.36 -11.65 -6.04
N GLY A 340 -12.29 -11.77 -7.00
CA GLY A 340 -13.41 -12.72 -6.96
C GLY A 340 -14.65 -12.21 -6.24
N GLY A 341 -14.61 -10.98 -5.71
CA GLY A 341 -15.75 -10.28 -5.15
C GLY A 341 -16.80 -9.91 -6.20
N ALA A 342 -17.90 -9.32 -5.73
CA ALA A 342 -19.05 -8.93 -6.54
C ALA A 342 -19.56 -10.01 -7.50
N SER A 343 -19.37 -11.30 -7.16
CA SER A 343 -19.72 -12.45 -8.01
C SER A 343 -19.08 -12.39 -9.42
N HIS A 344 -17.75 -12.27 -9.50
CA HIS A 344 -17.01 -12.20 -10.78
C HIS A 344 -17.21 -13.43 -11.71
N GLY A 345 -17.81 -14.53 -11.21
CA GLY A 345 -18.18 -15.71 -12.01
C GLY A 345 -17.01 -16.63 -12.39
N GLY A 346 -15.82 -16.06 -12.66
CA GLY A 346 -14.56 -16.78 -12.85
C GLY A 346 -13.79 -17.10 -11.56
N GLY A 347 -14.31 -16.67 -10.40
CA GLY A 347 -13.59 -16.72 -9.12
C GLY A 347 -12.47 -15.67 -9.04
N ALA A 348 -11.68 -15.73 -7.97
CA ALA A 348 -10.55 -14.82 -7.75
C ALA A 348 -9.46 -15.02 -8.81
N GLN A 349 -9.14 -13.96 -9.56
CA GLN A 349 -8.06 -13.96 -10.55
C GLN A 349 -6.75 -13.45 -9.95
N LEU A 350 -6.85 -12.51 -9.01
CA LEU A 350 -5.76 -11.91 -8.25
C LEU A 350 -5.98 -12.12 -6.75
N THR A 351 -4.90 -12.09 -5.97
CA THR A 351 -4.95 -12.18 -4.51
C THR A 351 -4.66 -10.81 -3.91
N THR A 352 -5.49 -10.34 -2.97
CA THR A 352 -5.26 -9.06 -2.30
C THR A 352 -3.86 -9.00 -1.70
N GLY A 353 -3.13 -7.92 -2.00
CA GLY A 353 -1.76 -7.72 -1.52
C GLY A 353 -0.67 -8.43 -2.33
N SER A 354 -1.00 -9.21 -3.38
CA SER A 354 0.02 -9.71 -4.31
C SER A 354 0.56 -8.60 -5.20
N THR A 355 1.76 -8.78 -5.77
CA THR A 355 2.34 -7.84 -6.74
C THR A 355 1.38 -7.55 -7.90
N ASP A 356 0.77 -8.58 -8.51
CA ASP A 356 -0.23 -8.38 -9.58
C ASP A 356 -1.44 -7.53 -9.12
N TYR A 357 -1.88 -7.67 -7.86
CA TYR A 357 -2.98 -6.85 -7.33
C TYR A 357 -2.55 -5.40 -7.14
N GLN A 358 -1.36 -5.18 -6.58
CA GLN A 358 -0.78 -3.85 -6.39
C GLN A 358 -0.54 -3.16 -7.74
N ASN A 359 0.00 -3.87 -8.73
CA ASN A 359 0.18 -3.36 -10.08
C ASN A 359 -1.16 -2.96 -10.72
N LEU A 360 -2.20 -3.81 -10.61
CA LEU A 360 -3.53 -3.42 -11.13
C LEU A 360 -4.08 -2.20 -10.39
N ALA A 361 -3.93 -2.13 -9.07
CA ALA A 361 -4.41 -0.98 -8.28
C ALA A 361 -3.68 0.32 -8.65
N SER A 362 -2.35 0.27 -8.79
CA SER A 362 -1.55 1.41 -9.22
C SER A 362 -1.92 1.87 -10.63
N PHE A 363 -2.12 0.95 -11.57
CA PHE A 363 -2.57 1.29 -12.92
C PHE A 363 -3.94 1.98 -12.91
N LEU A 364 -4.92 1.46 -12.16
CA LEU A 364 -6.25 2.05 -12.11
C LEU A 364 -6.23 3.44 -11.45
N ALA A 365 -5.41 3.64 -10.42
CA ALA A 365 -5.20 4.95 -9.80
C ALA A 365 -4.56 5.95 -10.78
N LEU A 366 -3.53 5.54 -11.52
CA LEU A 366 -2.93 6.36 -12.58
C LEU A 366 -3.94 6.72 -13.67
N LEU A 367 -4.86 5.79 -13.99
CA LEU A 367 -5.87 6.00 -15.00
C LEU A 367 -6.93 7.03 -14.58
N GLU A 368 -7.26 7.08 -13.28
CA GLU A 368 -8.16 8.07 -12.68
C GLU A 368 -7.51 9.45 -12.53
N ASP A 369 -6.19 9.52 -12.32
CA ASP A 369 -5.45 10.80 -12.21
C ASP A 369 -5.23 11.51 -13.55
N GLU A 370 -5.24 10.78 -14.68
CA GLU A 370 -5.13 11.34 -16.05
C GLU A 370 -6.50 11.76 -16.66
N GLY A 371 -7.63 11.50 -15.98
CA GLY A 371 -9.00 11.81 -16.45
C GLY A 371 -9.61 13.03 -15.78
#